data_AF-A0A314Y391-F1
#
_entry.id   AF-A0A314Y391-F1
#
_cell.length_a   1.000
_cell.length_b   1.000
_cell.length_c   1.000
_cell.angle_alpha   90.00
_cell.angle_beta   90.00
_cell.angle_gamma   90.00
#
_symmetry.space_group_name_H-M   'P 1'
#
loop_
_entity.id
_entity.type
_entity.pdbx_description
1 polymer ?
#
loop_
_entity_poly.entity_id
_entity_poly.type
_entity_poly.pdbx_seq_one_letter_code
_entity_poly.pdbx_strand_id
1 'polypeptide(L)'
;MNCDKHRTNALKIAAVAKGVSKVSIESEKEQMEVIGDGVDTTRLTMSLRKKLGSAAIVSVEPVKANAEEKKPTPKTTQYWTSSYVHHPRHRSTHYRVVHDESPQQINCSIM
;
A
#
# COMPACT_ATOMS: atom_id res chain seq x y z
N MET A 1 10.13 -6.20 -3.72
CA MET A 1 9.91 -7.49 -3.01
C MET A 1 11.15 -8.37 -3.24
N ASN A 2 12.27 -8.03 -2.61
CA ASN A 2 13.58 -8.42 -3.16
C ASN A 2 14.13 -9.74 -2.60
N CYS A 3 13.43 -10.39 -1.66
CA CYS A 3 13.85 -11.68 -1.09
C CYS A 3 12.69 -12.67 -1.01
N ASP A 4 13.02 -13.96 -0.99
CA ASP A 4 12.03 -15.03 -1.06
C ASP A 4 11.07 -15.01 0.13
N LYS A 5 11.56 -14.63 1.31
CA LYS A 5 10.72 -14.44 2.50
C LYS A 5 9.58 -13.43 2.25
N HIS A 6 9.86 -12.32 1.58
CA HIS A 6 8.83 -11.33 1.25
C HIS A 6 7.84 -11.87 0.22
N ARG A 7 8.32 -12.62 -0.79
CA ARG A 7 7.47 -13.26 -1.81
C ARG A 7 6.53 -14.29 -1.19
N THR A 8 7.05 -15.18 -0.35
CA THR A 8 6.26 -16.18 0.35
C THR A 8 5.22 -15.54 1.26
N ASN A 9 5.57 -14.48 1.99
CA ASN A 9 4.63 -13.77 2.84
C ASN A 9 3.55 -13.05 2.04
N ALA A 10 3.90 -12.43 0.91
CA ALA A 10 2.94 -11.80 0.00
C ALA A 10 1.92 -12.81 -0.52
N LEU A 11 2.39 -13.96 -1.01
CA LEU A 11 1.53 -15.05 -1.49
C LEU A 11 0.59 -15.55 -0.39
N LYS A 12 1.11 -15.76 0.82
CA LYS A 12 0.30 -16.20 1.97
C LYS A 12 -0.81 -15.20 2.30
N ILE A 13 -0.50 -13.91 2.34
CA ILE A 13 -1.49 -12.86 2.64
C ILE A 13 -2.58 -12.81 1.55
N ALA A 14 -2.16 -12.87 0.28
CA ALA A 14 -3.07 -12.83 -0.85
C ALA A 14 -3.97 -14.07 -0.93
N ALA A 15 -3.41 -15.26 -0.74
CA ALA A 15 -4.15 -16.52 -0.81
C ALA A 15 -5.22 -16.66 0.29
N VAL A 16 -5.01 -16.04 1.45
CA VAL A 16 -5.98 -16.06 2.57
C VAL A 16 -7.07 -14.99 2.39
N ALA A 17 -6.89 -14.03 1.49
CA ALA A 17 -7.87 -12.96 1.31
C ALA A 17 -9.18 -13.51 0.71
N LYS A 18 -10.31 -13.01 1.24
CA LYS A 18 -11.64 -13.43 0.80
C LYS A 18 -11.86 -13.04 -0.66
N GLY A 19 -12.44 -13.97 -1.43
CA GLY A 19 -12.78 -13.75 -2.83
C GLY A 19 -11.64 -14.07 -3.81
N VAL A 20 -10.44 -14.35 -3.33
CA VAL A 20 -9.28 -14.69 -4.18
C VAL A 20 -9.41 -16.11 -4.72
N SER A 21 -9.19 -16.25 -6.03
CA SER A 21 -9.21 -17.52 -6.77
C SER A 21 -7.81 -17.90 -7.27
N LYS A 22 -7.04 -16.91 -7.75
CA LYS A 22 -5.67 -17.11 -8.23
C LYS A 22 -4.77 -15.96 -7.80
N VAL A 23 -3.52 -16.28 -7.48
CA VAL A 23 -2.47 -15.32 -7.16
C VAL A 23 -1.21 -15.70 -7.92
N SER A 24 -0.58 -14.73 -8.57
CA SER A 24 0.74 -14.85 -9.20
C SER A 24 1.65 -13.71 -8.75
N ILE A 25 2.95 -13.98 -8.68
CA ILE A 25 3.97 -12.95 -8.51
C ILE A 25 4.84 -12.95 -9.76
N GLU A 26 4.96 -11.78 -10.38
CA GLU A 26 5.90 -11.56 -11.47
C GLU A 26 7.23 -11.06 -10.89
N SER A 27 8.24 -11.92 -10.92
CA SER A 27 9.56 -11.65 -10.30
C SER A 27 10.32 -10.51 -10.96
N GLU A 28 10.10 -10.28 -12.26
CA GLU A 28 10.80 -9.23 -13.02
C GLU A 28 10.27 -7.83 -12.67
N LYS A 29 8.95 -7.68 -12.58
CA LYS A 29 8.30 -6.39 -12.28
C LYS A 29 8.05 -6.17 -10.79
N GLU A 30 8.35 -7.16 -9.95
CA GLU A 30 7.99 -7.21 -8.53
C GLU A 30 6.49 -6.94 -8.26
N GLN A 31 5.64 -7.31 -9.20
CA GLN A 31 4.20 -7.10 -9.14
C GLN A 31 3.48 -8.39 -8.74
N MET A 32 2.37 -8.24 -8.03
CA MET A 32 1.51 -9.34 -7.64
C MET A 32 0.17 -9.19 -8.33
N GLU A 33 -0.24 -10.22 -9.06
CA GLU A 33 -1.53 -10.29 -9.71
C GLU A 33 -2.47 -11.14 -8.87
N VAL A 34 -3.70 -10.65 -8.68
CA VAL A 34 -4.73 -11.32 -7.90
C VAL A 34 -5.99 -11.35 -8.72
N ILE A 35 -6.51 -12.55 -8.95
CA ILE A 35 -7.75 -12.79 -9.65
C ILE A 35 -8.74 -13.38 -8.67
N GLY A 36 -9.93 -12.81 -8.61
CA GLY A 36 -10.97 -13.23 -7.68
C GLY A 36 -12.25 -12.41 -7.84
N ASP A 37 -13.32 -12.91 -7.25
CA ASP A 37 -14.61 -12.22 -7.18
C ASP A 37 -14.87 -11.73 -5.75
N GLY A 38 -15.31 -10.48 -5.61
CA GLY A 38 -15.53 -9.85 -4.31
C GLY A 38 -14.24 -9.60 -3.51
N VAL A 39 -13.10 -9.43 -4.18
CA VAL A 39 -11.81 -9.11 -3.52
C VAL A 39 -11.82 -7.67 -3.01
N ASP A 40 -11.67 -7.50 -1.69
CA ASP A 40 -11.45 -6.19 -1.08
C ASP A 40 -9.99 -5.74 -1.29
N THR A 41 -9.76 -5.00 -2.37
CA THR A 41 -8.44 -4.50 -2.77
C THR A 41 -7.83 -3.58 -1.72
N THR A 42 -8.64 -2.83 -0.97
CA THR A 42 -8.15 -1.92 0.08
C THR A 42 -7.60 -2.68 1.26
N ARG A 43 -8.36 -3.66 1.79
CA ARG A 43 -7.92 -4.52 2.91
C ARG A 43 -6.72 -5.37 2.53
N LEU A 44 -6.70 -5.89 1.31
CA LEU A 44 -5.57 -6.65 0.80
C LEU A 44 -4.31 -5.78 0.77
N THR A 45 -4.39 -4.57 0.20
CA THR A 45 -3.27 -3.64 0.13
C THR A 45 -2.78 -3.21 1.53
N MET A 46 -3.70 -2.95 2.45
CA MET A 46 -3.34 -2.63 3.85
C MET A 46 -2.61 -3.79 4.53
N SER A 47 -3.07 -5.03 4.32
CA SER A 47 -2.43 -6.22 4.91
C SER A 47 -1.03 -6.43 4.38
N LEU A 48 -0.82 -6.20 3.08
CA LEU A 48 0.50 -6.23 2.44
C LEU A 48 1.42 -5.15 3.02
N ARG A 49 0.96 -3.90 3.11
CA ARG A 49 1.74 -2.80 3.73
C ARG A 49 2.15 -3.10 5.16
N LYS A 50 1.24 -3.67 5.96
CA LYS A 50 1.52 -4.01 7.36
C LYS A 50 2.64 -5.04 7.52
N LYS A 51 2.79 -5.98 6.58
CA LYS A 51 3.74 -7.09 6.68
C LYS A 51 5.00 -6.91 5.84
N LEU A 52 4.92 -6.16 4.74
CA LEU A 52 5.97 -5.99 3.75
C LEU A 52 6.48 -4.54 3.67
N GLY A 53 5.86 -3.60 4.39
CA GLY A 53 6.22 -2.19 4.43
C GLY A 53 5.45 -1.35 3.41
N SER A 54 5.65 -1.60 2.12
CA SER A 54 5.02 -0.84 1.04
C SER A 54 4.30 -1.75 0.03
N ALA A 55 3.15 -1.28 -0.44
CA ALA A 55 2.39 -1.89 -1.53
C ALA A 55 1.49 -0.83 -2.17
N ALA A 56 1.36 -0.86 -3.49
CA ALA A 56 0.49 0.04 -4.23
C ALA A 56 -0.31 -0.77 -5.25
N ILE A 57 -1.54 -0.32 -5.50
CA ILE A 57 -2.38 -0.89 -6.56
C ILE A 57 -1.91 -0.26 -7.87
N VAL A 58 -1.55 -1.09 -8.85
CA VAL A 58 -1.04 -0.64 -10.15
C VAL A 58 -2.18 -0.54 -11.16
N SER A 59 -2.95 -1.61 -11.33
CA SER A 59 -4.15 -1.65 -12.17
C SER A 59 -5.18 -2.58 -11.54
N VAL A 60 -6.47 -2.32 -11.83
CA VAL A 60 -7.58 -3.21 -11.46
C VAL A 60 -8.45 -3.35 -12.70
N GLU A 61 -8.53 -4.56 -13.22
CA GLU A 61 -9.26 -4.86 -14.44
C GLU A 61 -10.24 -6.01 -14.23
N PRO A 62 -11.46 -5.91 -14.77
CA PRO A 62 -12.39 -7.03 -14.76
C PRO A 62 -11.89 -8.12 -15.69
N VAL A 63 -11.70 -9.33 -15.15
CA VAL A 63 -11.35 -10.51 -15.96
C VAL A 63 -12.59 -10.93 -16.75
N LYS A 64 -12.63 -10.60 -18.04
CA LYS A 64 -13.67 -11.10 -18.95
C LYS A 64 -13.47 -12.60 -19.12
N ALA A 65 -14.43 -13.41 -18.66
CA ALA A 65 -14.48 -14.82 -19.01
C ALA A 65 -14.51 -14.93 -20.54
N ASN A 66 -13.61 -15.72 -21.11
CA ASN A 66 -13.41 -15.84 -22.54
C ASN A 66 -14.68 -16.39 -23.21
N ALA A 67 -15.48 -15.49 -23.78
CA ALA A 67 -16.39 -15.78 -24.89
C ALA A 67 -15.98 -14.83 -26.01
N GLU A 68 -15.28 -15.40 -26.98
CA GLU A 68 -15.20 -15.02 -28.40
C GLU A 68 -15.09 -13.53 -28.78
N GLU A 69 -14.05 -13.29 -29.57
CA GLU A 69 -13.72 -12.08 -30.30
C GLU A 69 -14.93 -11.27 -30.82
N LYS A 70 -15.22 -10.13 -30.17
CA LYS A 70 -15.84 -8.96 -30.83
C LYS A 70 -15.16 -7.68 -30.37
N LYS A 71 -14.40 -7.04 -31.28
CA LYS A 71 -14.17 -5.58 -31.24
C LYS A 71 -15.54 -4.89 -31.23
N PRO A 72 -15.78 -3.94 -30.32
CA PRO A 72 -15.58 -2.55 -30.73
C PRO A 72 -15.06 -1.58 -29.64
N THR A 73 -14.42 -0.53 -30.18
CA THR A 73 -14.30 0.88 -29.74
C THR A 73 -13.44 1.29 -28.52
N PRO A 74 -12.63 2.36 -28.68
CA PRO A 74 -11.78 2.91 -27.63
C PRO A 74 -12.66 3.61 -26.59
N LYS A 75 -12.76 3.04 -25.39
CA LYS A 75 -13.39 3.72 -24.26
C LYS A 75 -12.37 4.67 -23.66
N THR A 76 -12.47 5.92 -24.11
CA THR A 76 -11.81 7.12 -23.62
C THR A 76 -11.38 6.99 -22.16
N THR A 77 -10.07 6.99 -21.94
CA THR A 77 -9.45 7.32 -20.67
C THR A 77 -9.92 8.74 -20.30
N GLN A 78 -10.96 8.84 -19.46
CA GLN A 78 -11.23 10.08 -18.75
C GLN A 78 -10.14 10.22 -17.69
N TYR A 79 -9.01 10.81 -18.10
CA TYR A 79 -8.07 11.42 -17.16
C TYR A 79 -8.86 12.48 -16.39
N TRP A 80 -9.28 12.17 -15.17
CA TRP A 80 -9.67 13.21 -14.24
C TRP A 80 -8.38 13.95 -13.90
N THR A 81 -8.16 15.08 -14.57
CA THR A 81 -7.26 16.13 -14.09
C THR A 81 -7.87 16.69 -12.80
N SER A 82 -7.80 15.90 -11.73
CA SER A 82 -8.16 16.33 -10.40
C SER A 82 -7.01 17.19 -9.93
N SER A 83 -7.18 18.48 -10.17
CA SER A 83 -6.37 19.58 -9.67
C SER A 83 -5.99 19.31 -8.21
N TYR A 84 -4.70 19.05 -8.00
CA TYR A 84 -3.98 19.12 -6.73
C TYR A 84 -4.85 18.96 -5.47
N VAL A 85 -5.20 17.71 -5.15
CA VAL A 85 -5.49 17.40 -3.75
C VAL A 85 -4.15 17.56 -3.01
N HIS A 86 -3.99 18.70 -2.33
CA HIS A 86 -2.94 18.90 -1.35
C HIS A 86 -3.17 17.90 -0.22
N HIS A 87 -2.58 16.71 -0.34
CA HIS A 87 -2.43 15.79 0.78
C HIS A 87 -1.73 16.57 1.89
N PRO A 88 -2.30 16.68 3.11
CA PRO A 88 -1.58 17.23 4.23
C PRO A 88 -0.31 16.39 4.38
N ARG A 89 0.85 16.99 4.11
CA ARG A 89 2.12 16.36 4.48
C ARG A 89 1.97 16.03 5.96
N HIS A 90 2.06 14.75 6.32
CA HIS A 90 2.30 14.35 7.69
C HIS A 90 3.52 15.16 8.14
N ARG A 91 3.25 16.24 8.89
CA ARG A 91 4.27 16.97 9.61
C ARG A 91 4.68 15.99 10.68
N SER A 92 5.74 15.24 10.41
CA SER A 92 6.46 14.52 11.46
C SER A 92 6.80 15.58 12.49
N THR A 93 6.07 15.58 13.60
CA THR A 93 6.43 16.37 14.76
C THR A 93 7.72 15.76 15.25
N HIS A 94 8.85 16.26 14.74
CA HIS A 94 10.09 16.23 15.48
C HIS A 94 9.78 16.95 16.79
N TYR A 95 9.49 16.19 17.84
CA TYR A 95 9.71 16.68 19.19
C TYR A 95 11.21 16.99 19.25
N ARG A 96 11.54 18.28 19.13
CA ARG A 96 12.83 18.78 19.57
C ARG A 96 12.81 18.59 21.09
N VAL A 97 13.40 17.50 21.57
CA VAL A 97 13.81 17.41 22.97
C VAL A 97 14.91 18.45 23.11
N VAL A 98 14.55 19.63 23.58
CA VAL A 98 15.53 20.59 24.06
C VAL A 98 16.02 19.98 25.37
N HIS A 99 17.22 19.41 25.35
CA HIS A 99 17.94 19.22 26.59
C HIS A 99 18.26 20.64 27.09
N ASP A 100 17.64 21.02 28.21
CA ASP A 100 18.04 22.22 28.93
C ASP A 100 19.46 21.93 29.44
N GLU A 101 20.43 22.48 28.72
CA GLU A 101 21.82 22.50 29.13
C GLU A 101 21.86 23.33 30.40
N SER A 102 21.95 22.63 31.53
CA SER A 102 21.89 23.23 32.86
C SER A 102 22.92 24.35 32.98
N PRO A 103 22.49 25.54 33.40
CA PRO A 103 23.12 26.14 34.57
C PRO A 103 22.00 26.69 35.46
N GLN A 104 21.94 26.45 36.76
CA GLN A 104 22.90 26.93 37.74
C GLN A 104 22.56 26.30 39.09
N GLN A 105 23.58 26.16 39.93
CA GLN A 105 23.42 25.97 41.37
C GLN A 105 22.41 26.98 41.93
N ILE A 106 21.25 26.52 42.34
CA ILE A 106 20.35 27.28 43.20
C ILE A 106 20.01 26.37 44.37
N ASN A 107 20.80 26.54 45.44
CA ASN A 107 20.44 26.09 46.77
C ASN A 107 19.19 26.89 47.19
N CYS A 108 18.00 26.32 47.02
CA CYS A 108 16.78 26.86 47.61
C CYS A 108 15.95 25.70 48.16
N SER A 109 16.00 25.55 49.48
CA SER A 109 15.14 24.67 50.28
C SER A 109 13.70 25.19 50.31
N ILE A 110 12.72 24.29 50.21
CA ILE A 110 11.36 24.54 50.69
C ILE A 110 11.05 23.49 51.78
N MET A 111 10.51 24.02 52.88
CA MET A 111 10.26 23.42 54.19
C MET A 111 9.26 22.26 54.14
#